data_AF-L9XH54-F1
#
_entry.id   AF-L9XH54-F1
#
_cell.length_a   1.000
_cell.length_b   1.000
_cell.length_c   1.000
_cell.angle_alpha   90.00
_cell.angle_beta   90.00
_cell.angle_gamma   90.00
#
_symmetry.space_group_name_H-M   'P 1'
#
loop_
_entity.id
_entity.type
_entity.pdbx_description
1 polymer ?
#
loop_
_entity_poly.entity_id
_entity_poly.type
_entity_poly.pdbx_seq_one_letter_code
_entity_poly.pdbx_strand_id
1 'polypeptide(L)'
;MDKERLPRWGWLLAGLFVMSILAQILNQLVLFPAGLPEAYQSITVITLMSPVLIYVGVWYDESRQHYWDRSQERIVGDLAFVVAGAALGSAIVLVAIVDLGLPQIVQDIVAMAVGFMLSWGLFWWRNPDVYLE
;
A
#
# COMPACT_ATOMS: atom_id res chain seq x y z
N MET A 1 13.02 13.91 8.22
CA MET A 1 12.78 14.49 6.89
C MET A 1 11.98 15.76 7.08
N ASP A 2 12.27 16.82 6.34
CA ASP A 2 11.72 18.15 6.59
C ASP A 2 10.36 18.31 5.90
N LYS A 3 9.27 18.32 6.69
CA LYS A 3 7.87 18.35 6.20
C LYS A 3 7.57 19.62 5.41
N GLU A 4 8.30 20.69 5.67
CA GLU A 4 8.07 22.01 5.08
C GLU A 4 8.64 22.15 3.67
N ARG A 5 9.53 21.24 3.25
CA ARG A 5 10.17 21.30 1.92
C ARG A 5 9.20 21.12 0.76
N LEU A 6 8.13 20.35 0.95
CA LEU A 6 7.12 20.09 -0.07
C LEU A 6 5.73 20.06 0.56
N PRO A 7 4.67 20.46 -0.18
CA PRO A 7 3.30 20.23 0.26
C PRO A 7 3.01 18.73 0.35
N ARG A 8 1.97 18.34 1.11
CA ARG A 8 1.54 16.93 1.30
C ARG A 8 1.51 16.12 0.01
N TRP A 9 0.94 16.70 -1.04
CA TRP A 9 0.85 16.06 -2.36
C TRP A 9 2.21 15.82 -3.00
N GLY A 10 3.21 16.67 -2.75
CA GLY A 10 4.56 16.52 -3.29
C GLY A 10 5.26 15.26 -2.76
N TRP A 11 5.20 15.02 -1.44
CA TRP A 11 5.75 13.79 -0.87
C TRP A 11 4.94 12.54 -1.22
N LEU A 12 3.63 12.67 -1.32
CA LEU A 12 2.77 11.57 -1.77
C LEU A 12 3.14 11.16 -3.20
N LEU A 13 3.25 12.11 -4.12
CA LEU A 13 3.67 11.85 -5.50
C LEU A 13 5.08 11.27 -5.58
N ALA A 14 6.04 11.83 -4.84
CA ALA A 14 7.40 11.31 -4.79
C ALA A 14 7.44 9.87 -4.27
N GLY A 15 6.73 9.58 -3.18
CA GLY A 15 6.64 8.23 -2.62
C GLY A 15 5.97 7.24 -3.58
N LEU A 16 4.85 7.62 -4.20
CA LEU A 16 4.15 6.78 -5.17
C LEU A 16 5.01 6.51 -6.41
N PHE A 17 5.76 7.52 -6.88
CA PHE A 17 6.68 7.38 -8.00
C PHE A 17 7.84 6.44 -7.68
N VAL A 18 8.45 6.56 -6.50
CA VAL A 18 9.50 5.64 -6.07
C VAL A 18 8.95 4.21 -5.97
N MET A 19 7.76 4.04 -5.38
CA MET A 19 7.14 2.73 -5.25
C MET A 19 6.71 2.13 -6.59
N SER A 20 6.29 2.94 -7.56
CA SER A 20 5.98 2.43 -8.90
C SER A 20 7.23 1.91 -9.59
N ILE A 21 8.36 2.63 -9.51
CA ILE A 21 9.64 2.14 -10.05
C ILE A 21 10.04 0.82 -9.38
N LEU A 22 9.97 0.76 -8.05
CA LEU A 22 10.30 -0.46 -7.30
C LEU A 22 9.38 -1.63 -7.66
N ALA A 23 8.09 -1.37 -7.82
CA ALA A 23 7.12 -2.37 -8.25
C ALA A 23 7.47 -2.92 -9.63
N GLN A 24 7.81 -2.05 -10.59
CA GLN A 24 8.19 -2.48 -11.93
C GLN A 24 9.51 -3.27 -11.94
N ILE A 25 10.49 -2.87 -11.13
CA ILE A 25 11.74 -3.63 -10.97
C ILE A 25 11.44 -5.03 -10.39
N LEU A 26 10.61 -5.13 -9.35
CA LEU A 26 10.24 -6.41 -8.76
C LEU A 26 9.42 -7.28 -9.72
N ASN A 27 8.47 -6.68 -10.44
CA ASN A 27 7.70 -7.35 -11.47
C ASN A 27 8.62 -7.95 -12.53
N GLN A 28 9.60 -7.18 -13.03
CA GLN A 28 10.50 -7.60 -14.09
C GLN A 28 11.56 -8.62 -13.65
N LEU A 29 12.09 -8.48 -12.43
CA LEU A 29 13.20 -9.31 -11.95
C LEU A 29 12.75 -10.55 -11.17
N VAL A 30 11.52 -10.55 -10.63
CA VAL A 30 11.03 -11.62 -9.75
C VAL A 30 9.80 -12.31 -10.35
N LEU A 31 8.74 -11.56 -10.62
CA LEU A 31 7.43 -12.14 -10.97
C LEU A 31 7.39 -12.66 -12.41
N PHE A 32 7.96 -11.91 -13.37
CA PHE A 32 8.03 -12.35 -14.76
C PHE A 32 8.92 -13.60 -14.93
N PRO A 33 10.14 -13.67 -14.35
CA PRO A 33 10.94 -14.89 -14.38
C PRO A 33 10.30 -16.09 -13.66
N ALA A 34 9.40 -15.85 -12.70
CA ALA A 34 8.65 -16.89 -12.01
C ALA A 34 7.45 -17.43 -12.83
N GLY A 35 7.16 -16.86 -14.00
CA GLY A 35 6.08 -17.30 -14.89
C GLY A 35 4.68 -16.87 -14.42
N LEU A 36 4.58 -15.84 -13.59
CA LEU A 36 3.28 -15.35 -13.10
C LEU A 36 2.56 -14.50 -14.16
N PRO A 37 1.22 -14.62 -14.28
CA PRO A 37 0.44 -13.84 -15.23
C PRO A 37 0.54 -12.33 -14.98
N GLU A 38 0.39 -11.52 -16.04
CA GLU A 38 0.47 -10.06 -15.96
C GLU A 38 -0.54 -9.44 -14.99
N ALA A 39 -1.71 -10.07 -14.80
CA ALA A 39 -2.72 -9.62 -13.84
C ALA A 39 -2.17 -9.53 -12.40
N TYR A 40 -1.16 -10.32 -12.04
CA TYR A 40 -0.54 -10.28 -10.71
C TYR A 40 0.46 -9.13 -10.54
N GLN A 41 0.87 -8.45 -11.61
CA GLN A 41 1.76 -7.28 -11.52
C GLN A 41 1.11 -6.13 -10.76
N SER A 42 -0.21 -5.97 -10.93
CA SER A 42 -1.02 -4.96 -10.24
C SER A 42 -0.96 -5.13 -8.71
N ILE A 43 -0.92 -6.38 -8.22
CA ILE A 43 -0.81 -6.68 -6.79
C ILE A 43 0.46 -6.08 -6.18
N THR A 44 1.59 -6.19 -6.86
CA THR A 44 2.88 -5.63 -6.42
C THR A 44 2.82 -4.11 -6.30
N VAL A 45 2.22 -3.46 -7.31
CA VAL A 45 2.04 -2.01 -7.34
C VAL A 45 1.17 -1.56 -6.16
N ILE A 46 0.00 -2.19 -5.97
CA ILE A 46 -0.94 -1.89 -4.88
C ILE A 46 -0.27 -2.07 -3.52
N THR A 47 0.45 -3.18 -3.36
CA THR A 47 1.13 -3.57 -2.12
C THR A 47 2.17 -2.54 -1.71
N LEU A 48 2.92 -1.99 -2.67
CA LEU A 48 3.97 -1.01 -2.40
C LEU A 48 3.43 0.42 -2.27
N MET A 49 2.36 0.76 -2.98
CA MET A 49 1.73 2.09 -2.88
C MET A 49 0.93 2.26 -1.57
N SER A 50 0.35 1.19 -1.04
CA SER A 50 -0.48 1.25 0.18
C SER A 50 0.24 1.84 1.40
N PRO A 51 1.49 1.43 1.74
CA PRO A 51 2.29 2.09 2.75
C PRO A 51 2.44 3.60 2.52
N VAL A 52 2.74 4.03 1.29
CA VAL A 52 2.95 5.46 1.01
C VAL A 52 1.69 6.26 1.35
N LEU A 53 0.53 5.80 0.92
CA LEU A 53 -0.74 6.48 1.19
C LEU A 53 -1.04 6.58 2.69
N ILE A 54 -0.81 5.49 3.43
CA ILE A 54 -1.08 5.43 4.88
C ILE A 54 -0.07 6.29 5.64
N TYR A 55 1.23 6.05 5.45
CA TYR A 55 2.29 6.68 6.23
C TYR A 55 2.46 8.16 5.90
N VAL A 56 2.31 8.58 4.63
CA VAL A 56 2.31 10.02 4.30
C VAL A 56 1.08 10.71 4.92
N GLY A 57 -0.07 10.03 4.95
CA GLY A 57 -1.26 10.52 5.65
C GLY A 57 -1.02 10.76 7.15
N VAL A 58 -0.48 9.76 7.85
CA VAL A 58 -0.14 9.83 9.28
C VAL A 58 0.95 10.85 9.55
N TRP A 59 1.92 11.00 8.66
CA TRP A 59 3.03 11.94 8.82
C TRP A 59 2.60 13.40 8.70
N TYR A 60 1.63 13.70 7.83
CA TYR A 60 1.13 15.07 7.63
C TYR A 60 0.05 15.51 8.62
N ASP A 61 -0.71 14.57 9.17
CA ASP A 61 -1.78 14.87 10.12
C ASP A 61 -1.17 15.16 11.51
N GLU A 62 -1.30 16.41 11.98
CA GLU A 62 -0.76 16.87 13.27
C GLU A 62 -1.26 16.03 14.46
N SER A 63 -2.54 15.63 14.44
CA SER A 63 -3.13 14.81 15.50
C SER A 63 -2.49 13.41 15.58
N ARG A 64 -1.94 12.92 14.47
CA ARG A 64 -1.42 11.55 14.32
C ARG A 64 0.09 11.46 14.40
N GLN A 65 0.79 12.58 14.59
CA GLN A 65 2.25 12.61 14.55
C GLN A 65 2.89 11.79 15.68
N HIS A 66 2.22 11.66 16.81
CA HIS A 66 2.66 10.85 17.96
C HIS A 66 2.94 9.38 17.57
N TYR A 67 2.35 8.88 16.46
CA TYR A 67 2.69 7.57 15.90
C TYR A 67 4.20 7.39 15.68
N TRP A 68 4.90 8.45 15.28
CA TRP A 68 6.32 8.41 14.95
C TRP A 68 7.25 8.38 16.17
N ASP A 69 6.71 8.60 17.37
CA ASP A 69 7.47 8.50 18.63
C ASP A 69 7.62 7.06 19.13
N ARG A 70 7.00 6.10 18.42
CA ARG A 70 7.04 4.67 18.74
C ARG A 70 8.37 4.02 18.35
N SER A 71 8.63 2.87 18.96
CA SER A 71 9.83 2.07 18.63
C SER A 71 9.85 1.63 17.17
N GLN A 72 11.05 1.55 16.60
CA GLN A 72 11.25 1.09 15.22
C GLN A 72 10.68 -0.30 14.98
N GLU A 73 10.80 -1.20 15.96
CA GLU A 73 10.23 -2.55 15.90
C GLU A 73 8.71 -2.53 15.69
N ARG A 74 8.01 -1.61 16.36
CA ARG A 74 6.56 -1.47 16.20
C ARG A 74 6.22 -0.94 14.82
N ILE A 75 6.93 0.08 14.34
CA ILE A 75 6.71 0.67 13.00
C ILE A 75 6.96 -0.37 11.89
N VAL A 76 8.02 -1.15 12.00
CA VAL A 76 8.34 -2.22 11.03
C VAL A 76 7.29 -3.32 11.09
N GLY A 77 6.82 -3.69 12.29
CA GLY A 77 5.71 -4.63 12.46
C GLY A 77 4.45 -4.12 11.76
N ASP A 78 4.07 -2.87 11.98
CA ASP A 78 2.89 -2.26 11.35
C ASP A 78 3.02 -2.23 9.82
N LEU A 79 4.21 -1.93 9.31
CA LEU A 79 4.51 -1.95 7.87
C LEU A 79 4.31 -3.35 7.29
N ALA A 80 4.75 -4.40 7.99
CA ALA A 80 4.55 -5.77 7.56
C ALA A 80 3.05 -6.12 7.49
N PHE A 81 2.25 -5.68 8.45
CA PHE A 81 0.78 -5.86 8.43
C PHE A 81 0.13 -5.10 7.26
N VAL A 82 0.56 -3.85 7.01
CA VAL A 82 0.10 -3.04 5.88
C VAL A 82 0.39 -3.75 4.55
N VAL A 83 1.63 -4.21 4.35
CA VAL A 83 2.06 -4.91 3.15
C VAL A 83 1.30 -6.23 2.98
N ALA A 84 1.18 -7.03 4.06
CA ALA A 84 0.44 -8.29 4.02
C ALA A 84 -1.04 -8.07 3.73
N GLY A 85 -1.68 -7.07 4.34
CA GLY A 85 -3.07 -6.73 4.10
C GLY A 85 -3.32 -6.31 2.66
N ALA A 86 -2.44 -5.48 2.09
CA ALA A 86 -2.55 -5.05 0.70
C ALA A 86 -2.39 -6.24 -0.27
N ALA A 87 -1.38 -7.08 -0.05
CA ALA A 87 -1.13 -8.25 -0.89
C ALA A 87 -2.27 -9.27 -0.80
N LEU A 88 -2.74 -9.62 0.40
CA LEU A 88 -3.83 -10.57 0.60
C LEU A 88 -5.17 -10.04 0.08
N GLY A 89 -5.50 -8.79 0.39
CA GLY A 89 -6.79 -8.20 0.00
C GLY A 89 -6.90 -8.07 -1.52
N SER A 90 -5.82 -7.62 -2.18
CA SER A 90 -5.78 -7.52 -3.64
C SER A 90 -5.79 -8.90 -4.30
N ALA A 91 -5.05 -9.88 -3.78
CA ALA A 91 -5.02 -11.24 -4.32
C ALA A 91 -6.38 -11.96 -4.23
N ILE A 92 -7.04 -11.92 -3.06
CA ILE A 92 -8.35 -12.56 -2.86
C ILE A 92 -9.37 -12.02 -3.87
N VAL A 93 -9.40 -10.71 -4.02
CA VAL A 93 -10.34 -10.06 -4.94
C VAL A 93 -10.02 -10.36 -6.38
N LEU A 94 -8.74 -10.28 -6.78
CA LEU A 94 -8.33 -10.57 -8.14
C LEU A 94 -8.74 -12.01 -8.52
N VAL A 95 -8.46 -12.99 -7.66
CA VAL A 95 -8.87 -14.38 -7.87
C VAL A 95 -10.40 -14.51 -7.98
N ALA A 96 -11.16 -13.75 -7.18
CA ALA A 96 -12.61 -13.80 -7.22
C ALA A 96 -13.23 -13.22 -8.50
N ILE A 97 -12.53 -12.28 -9.19
CA ILE A 97 -13.09 -11.53 -10.32
C ILE A 97 -12.41 -11.79 -11.67
N VAL A 98 -11.27 -12.48 -11.70
CA VAL A 98 -10.48 -12.70 -12.92
C VAL A 98 -11.26 -13.44 -14.01
N ASP A 99 -12.12 -14.40 -13.62
CA ASP A 99 -12.91 -15.22 -14.55
C ASP A 99 -14.26 -14.59 -14.94
N LEU A 100 -14.58 -13.40 -14.41
CA LEU A 100 -15.85 -12.71 -14.70
C LEU A 100 -15.86 -11.99 -16.05
N GLY A 101 -14.77 -12.05 -16.82
CA GLY A 101 -14.66 -11.39 -18.13
C GLY A 101 -14.67 -9.86 -18.06
N LEU A 102 -14.42 -9.28 -16.88
CA LEU A 102 -14.35 -7.83 -16.69
C LEU A 102 -13.12 -7.23 -17.40
N PRO A 103 -13.20 -5.99 -17.89
CA PRO A 103 -12.01 -5.30 -18.38
C PRO A 103 -10.91 -5.24 -17.32
N GLN A 104 -9.66 -5.47 -17.70
CA GLN A 104 -8.50 -5.51 -16.79
C GLN A 104 -8.42 -4.28 -15.88
N ILE A 105 -8.67 -3.09 -16.43
CA ILE A 105 -8.68 -1.84 -15.65
C ILE A 105 -9.69 -1.85 -14.49
N VAL A 106 -10.85 -2.49 -14.67
CA VAL A 106 -11.86 -2.62 -13.61
C VAL A 106 -11.37 -3.59 -12.55
N GLN A 107 -10.76 -4.72 -12.97
CA GLN A 107 -10.19 -5.69 -12.04
C GLN A 107 -9.10 -5.05 -11.18
N ASP A 108 -8.19 -4.30 -11.79
CA ASP A 108 -7.10 -3.60 -11.13
C ASP A 108 -7.60 -2.56 -10.13
N ILE A 109 -8.59 -1.75 -10.51
CA ILE A 109 -9.18 -0.73 -9.62
C ILE A 109 -9.84 -1.39 -8.41
N VAL A 110 -10.60 -2.47 -8.61
CA VAL A 110 -11.29 -3.16 -7.52
C VAL A 110 -10.29 -3.88 -6.60
N ALA A 111 -9.29 -4.56 -7.16
CA ALA A 111 -8.21 -5.18 -6.38
C ALA A 111 -7.41 -4.14 -5.60
N MET A 112 -7.14 -2.97 -6.19
CA MET A 112 -6.46 -1.86 -5.53
C MET A 112 -7.28 -1.31 -4.37
N ALA A 113 -8.57 -1.05 -4.60
CA ALA A 113 -9.46 -0.53 -3.57
C ALA A 113 -9.53 -1.48 -2.38
N VAL A 114 -9.76 -2.77 -2.62
CA VAL A 114 -9.90 -3.75 -1.52
C VAL A 114 -8.58 -4.05 -0.84
N GLY A 115 -7.48 -4.18 -1.58
CA GLY A 115 -6.14 -4.32 -1.01
C GLY A 115 -5.81 -3.15 -0.10
N PHE A 116 -6.01 -1.92 -0.58
CA PHE A 116 -5.80 -0.72 0.23
C PHE A 116 -6.72 -0.67 1.46
N MET A 117 -8.02 -0.95 1.31
CA MET A 117 -8.97 -0.94 2.42
C MET A 117 -8.60 -1.96 3.50
N LEU A 118 -8.18 -3.16 3.11
CA LEU A 118 -7.75 -4.18 4.07
C LEU A 118 -6.45 -3.78 4.77
N SER A 119 -5.48 -3.26 4.01
CA SER A 119 -4.22 -2.73 4.53
C SER A 119 -4.44 -1.61 5.55
N TRP A 120 -5.27 -0.63 5.19
CA TRP A 120 -5.64 0.47 6.05
C TRP A 120 -6.43 0.00 7.28
N GLY A 121 -7.38 -0.93 7.10
CA GLY A 121 -8.15 -1.52 8.20
C GLY A 121 -7.27 -2.27 9.20
N LEU A 122 -6.27 -3.03 8.73
CA LEU A 122 -5.30 -3.69 9.60
C LEU A 122 -4.41 -2.68 10.35
N PHE A 123 -3.97 -1.62 9.66
CA PHE A 123 -3.21 -0.55 10.30
C PHE A 123 -4.04 0.14 11.39
N TRP A 124 -5.29 0.50 11.07
CA TRP A 124 -6.23 1.12 12.00
C TRP A 124 -6.51 0.22 13.21
N TRP A 125 -6.78 -1.06 12.97
CA TRP A 125 -7.07 -2.03 14.04
C TRP A 125 -5.87 -2.22 14.99
N ARG A 126 -4.65 -2.21 14.46
CA ARG A 126 -3.42 -2.35 15.24
C ARG A 126 -3.02 -1.06 15.98
N ASN A 127 -3.49 0.08 15.49
CA ASN A 127 -3.13 1.42 15.96
C ASN A 127 -4.36 2.28 16.26
N PRO A 128 -5.26 1.84 17.16
CA PRO A 128 -6.51 2.55 17.43
C PRO A 128 -6.29 3.93 18.04
N ASP A 129 -5.23 4.11 18.84
CA ASP A 129 -4.83 5.37 19.45
C ASP A 129 -4.47 6.45 18.43
N VAL A 130 -4.02 6.07 17.23
CA VAL A 130 -3.74 7.02 16.14
C VAL A 130 -5.03 7.65 15.57
N TYR A 131 -6.20 7.07 15.83
CA TYR A 131 -7.47 7.48 15.21
C TYR A 131 -8.61 7.77 16.18
N LEU A 132 -8.48 7.39 17.45
CA LEU A 132 -9.53 7.56 18.47
C LEU A 132 -9.25 8.73 19.43
N GLU A 133 -8.07 9.33 19.37
CA GLU A 133 -7.76 10.63 20.00
C GLU A 133 -8.17 11.80 19.09
#